data_AF-A0A7X3WXU4-F1
#
_entry.id   AF-A0A7X3WXU4-F1
#
_cell.length_a   1.000
_cell.length_b   1.000
_cell.length_c   1.000
_cell.angle_alpha   90.00
_cell.angle_beta   90.00
_cell.angle_gamma   90.00
#
_symmetry.space_group_name_H-M   'P 1'
#
loop_
_entity.id
_entity.type
_entity.pdbx_description
1 polymer ?
#
loop_
_entity_poly.entity_id
_entity_poly.type
_entity_poly.pdbx_seq_one_letter_code
_entity_poly.pdbx_strand_id
1 'polypeptide(L)'
;MRFPSPHLRIETLTRTDKWYLGGLDGVLWAPPFPRRLDRPGLWDPVHLLHQEIGPCFSVALLGDGGEEIRLSHCTSSRDLPSAHRNRPPTSRWRPGSLTTDWQTHGDHAATETKQVLPGGVLESSWKLPHAIASGHLVAFTAQPVGAVSDVRISDQGVQWLRTVTDRAGQELAVEMELYGSCGPAWRRALPSEGGAFPDWSLTPFAEGDAAGDFAVDETTNASPGDHIGWIWIAVALPVAPTDDKALALRLRLTPRLSPPSQPEAPPPPN
;
A
#
# COMPACT_ATOMS: atom_id res chain seq x y z
N MET A 1 14.11 12.36 -40.82
CA MET A 1 14.07 12.56 -39.35
C MET A 1 13.74 11.22 -38.71
N ARG A 2 14.63 10.63 -37.91
CA ARG A 2 14.31 9.42 -37.13
C ARG A 2 13.73 9.88 -35.79
N PHE A 3 12.49 9.50 -35.50
CA PHE A 3 11.92 9.75 -34.18
C PHE A 3 12.63 8.88 -33.14
N PRO A 4 12.92 9.41 -31.94
CA PRO A 4 13.45 8.59 -30.85
C PRO A 4 12.48 7.45 -30.52
N SER A 5 13.03 6.31 -30.10
CA SER A 5 12.24 5.16 -29.69
C SER A 5 11.25 5.55 -28.57
N PRO A 6 10.09 4.88 -28.47
CA PRO A 6 9.14 5.13 -27.39
C PRO A 6 9.79 5.08 -26.00
N HIS A 7 10.71 4.14 -25.78
CA HIS A 7 11.48 4.05 -24.54
C HIS A 7 12.26 5.33 -24.25
N LEU A 8 13.04 5.82 -25.22
CA LEU A 8 13.85 7.02 -25.03
C LEU A 8 12.98 8.25 -24.73
N ARG A 9 11.79 8.35 -25.32
CA ARG A 9 10.82 9.41 -25.01
C ARG A 9 10.33 9.35 -23.57
N ILE A 10 9.96 8.17 -23.07
CA ILE A 10 9.54 8.00 -21.67
C ILE A 10 10.69 8.33 -20.71
N GLU A 11 11.92 7.96 -21.06
CA GLU A 11 13.09 8.28 -20.22
C GLU A 11 13.32 9.79 -20.07
N THR A 12 13.10 10.57 -21.13
CA THR A 12 13.21 12.04 -21.06
C THR A 12 12.18 12.71 -20.17
N LEU A 13 11.10 12.02 -19.79
CA LEU A 13 10.07 12.53 -18.87
C LEU A 13 10.41 12.29 -17.39
N THR A 14 11.59 11.73 -17.10
CA THR A 14 12.01 11.43 -15.74
C THR A 14 12.12 12.72 -14.90
N ARG A 15 11.56 12.73 -13.69
CA ARG A 15 11.59 13.89 -12.78
C ARG A 15 11.89 13.46 -11.34
N THR A 16 12.50 14.37 -10.57
CA THR A 16 12.78 14.17 -9.13
C THR A 16 11.76 14.88 -8.23
N ASP A 17 10.93 15.74 -8.81
CA ASP A 17 9.95 16.60 -8.13
C ASP A 17 8.50 16.19 -8.43
N LYS A 18 8.29 14.98 -8.95
CA LYS A 18 6.96 14.41 -9.25
C LYS A 18 6.75 13.12 -8.48
N TRP A 19 5.47 12.82 -8.22
CA TRP A 19 5.08 11.66 -7.41
C TRP A 19 3.73 11.06 -7.79
N TYR A 20 3.00 11.62 -8.77
CA TYR A 20 1.67 11.11 -9.10
C TYR A 20 1.75 9.84 -9.97
N LEU A 21 0.88 8.86 -9.72
CA LEU A 21 0.88 7.59 -10.44
C LEU A 21 -0.56 7.23 -10.85
N GLY A 22 -0.79 6.75 -12.07
CA GLY A 22 -2.14 6.45 -12.57
C GLY A 22 -2.22 5.10 -13.30
N GLY A 23 -3.32 4.38 -13.08
CA GLY A 23 -3.57 3.03 -13.62
C GLY A 23 -4.32 2.97 -14.95
N LEU A 24 -4.67 4.14 -15.52
CA LEU A 24 -5.49 4.32 -16.74
C LEU A 24 -6.97 3.91 -16.61
N ASP A 25 -7.40 3.46 -15.44
CA ASP A 25 -8.73 2.93 -15.12
C ASP A 25 -9.50 3.79 -14.10
N GLY A 26 -9.13 5.07 -13.99
CA GLY A 26 -9.73 6.00 -13.05
C GLY A 26 -9.11 5.98 -11.65
N VAL A 27 -8.10 5.15 -11.40
CA VAL A 27 -7.28 5.21 -10.19
C VAL A 27 -6.06 6.12 -10.39
N LEU A 28 -5.93 7.11 -9.51
CA LEU A 28 -4.86 8.08 -9.51
C LEU A 28 -4.33 8.28 -8.09
N TRP A 29 -3.11 7.83 -7.83
CA TRP A 29 -2.38 8.18 -6.62
C TRP A 29 -1.67 9.53 -6.85
N ALA A 30 -2.35 10.61 -6.50
CA ALA A 30 -1.85 11.98 -6.67
C ALA A 30 -2.33 12.86 -5.51
N PRO A 31 -1.84 12.65 -4.28
CA PRO A 31 -2.27 13.46 -3.15
C PRO A 31 -1.94 14.95 -3.42
N PRO A 32 -2.88 15.87 -3.15
CA PRO A 32 -2.69 17.30 -3.44
C PRO A 32 -1.55 17.91 -2.59
N PHE A 33 -1.37 17.38 -1.38
CA PHE A 33 -0.25 17.69 -0.49
C PHE A 33 0.37 16.37 -0.05
N PRO A 34 1.39 15.86 -0.77
CA PRO A 34 2.04 14.60 -0.40
C PRO A 34 2.72 14.76 0.96
N ARG A 35 2.30 13.99 1.96
CA ARG A 35 2.85 14.12 3.32
C ARG A 35 3.81 13.00 3.67
N ARG A 36 3.77 11.88 2.93
CA ARG A 36 4.39 10.61 3.33
C ARG A 36 5.23 9.98 2.22
N LEU A 37 5.79 10.78 1.31
CA LEU A 37 6.70 10.27 0.26
C LEU A 37 8.02 9.72 0.83
N ASP A 38 8.37 10.16 2.03
CA ASP A 38 9.51 9.71 2.83
C ASP A 38 9.20 8.43 3.63
N ARG A 39 8.00 7.85 3.46
CA ARG A 39 7.60 6.59 4.08
C ARG A 39 7.44 5.47 3.03
N PRO A 40 7.84 4.23 3.35
CA PRO A 40 7.59 3.07 2.50
C PRO A 40 6.10 2.85 2.21
N GLY A 41 5.77 2.33 1.03
CA GLY A 41 4.39 2.10 0.57
C GLY A 41 3.68 3.35 0.04
N LEU A 42 2.38 3.23 -0.23
CA LEU A 42 1.54 4.29 -0.77
C LEU A 42 0.55 4.72 0.30
N TRP A 43 1.00 5.37 1.39
CA TRP A 43 0.11 5.67 2.52
C TRP A 43 -0.89 6.79 2.21
N ASP A 44 -0.44 7.82 1.50
CA ASP A 44 -1.26 8.98 1.15
C ASP A 44 -2.50 8.56 0.33
N PRO A 45 -3.62 9.30 0.43
CA PRO A 45 -4.85 8.94 -0.25
C PRO A 45 -4.71 8.82 -1.78
N VAL A 46 -5.54 7.95 -2.35
CA VAL A 46 -5.70 7.74 -3.79
C VAL A 46 -7.06 8.28 -4.22
N HIS A 47 -7.17 8.72 -5.47
CA HIS A 47 -8.45 9.05 -6.08
C HIS A 47 -8.93 7.88 -6.92
N LEU A 48 -10.14 7.39 -6.64
CA LEU A 48 -10.88 6.49 -7.50
C LEU A 48 -12.06 7.29 -8.08
N LEU A 49 -12.00 7.60 -9.38
CA LEU A 49 -12.89 8.57 -10.02
C LEU A 49 -12.78 9.94 -9.33
N HIS A 50 -13.83 10.39 -8.63
CA HIS A 50 -13.88 11.64 -7.87
C HIS A 50 -13.76 11.42 -6.35
N GLN A 51 -13.68 10.16 -5.91
CA GLN A 51 -13.68 9.79 -4.50
C GLN A 51 -12.25 9.65 -3.98
N GLU A 52 -11.94 10.30 -2.86
CA GLU A 52 -10.67 10.13 -2.16
C GLU A 52 -10.76 8.93 -1.21
N ILE A 53 -9.83 7.99 -1.35
CA ILE A 53 -9.76 6.76 -0.54
C ILE A 53 -8.42 6.78 0.19
N GLY A 54 -8.44 6.80 1.52
CA GLY A 54 -7.22 6.83 2.32
C GLY A 54 -7.41 6.53 3.80
N PRO A 55 -6.35 6.16 4.55
CA PRO A 55 -5.02 5.89 4.01
C PRO A 55 -5.04 4.59 3.17
N CYS A 56 -4.07 4.48 2.26
CA CYS A 56 -3.92 3.32 1.40
C CYS A 56 -3.10 2.24 2.12
N PHE A 57 -1.78 2.15 1.99
CA PHE A 57 -0.97 1.25 2.84
C PHE A 57 0.48 1.71 2.98
N SER A 58 1.14 1.29 4.04
CA SER A 58 2.58 1.46 4.24
C SER A 58 3.28 0.11 4.32
N VAL A 59 4.61 0.11 4.29
CA VAL A 59 5.42 -1.10 4.31
C VAL A 59 6.42 -1.04 5.46
N ALA A 60 6.56 -2.14 6.19
CA ALA A 60 7.62 -2.35 7.16
C ALA A 60 8.49 -3.52 6.72
N LEU A 61 9.77 -3.44 7.06
CA LEU A 61 10.68 -4.58 6.95
C LEU A 61 10.99 -5.07 8.36
N LEU A 62 10.74 -6.34 8.61
CA LEU A 62 10.95 -6.97 9.91
C LEU A 62 12.03 -8.04 9.82
N GLY A 63 12.86 -8.14 10.85
CA GLY A 63 13.79 -9.26 11.03
C GLY A 63 13.07 -10.55 11.45
N ASP A 64 13.84 -11.60 11.69
CA ASP A 64 13.30 -12.92 12.10
C ASP A 64 12.65 -12.90 13.49
N GLY A 65 13.17 -12.07 14.40
CA GLY A 65 12.54 -11.85 15.71
C GLY A 65 11.33 -10.93 15.64
N GLY A 66 11.01 -10.42 14.44
CA GLY A 66 9.93 -9.48 14.16
C GLY A 66 10.20 -8.04 14.61
N GLU A 67 11.42 -7.74 15.02
CA GLU A 67 11.89 -6.37 15.20
C GLU A 67 11.91 -5.61 13.87
N GLU A 68 11.58 -4.32 13.91
CA GLU A 68 11.60 -3.48 12.71
C GLU A 68 13.04 -3.16 12.29
N ILE A 69 13.39 -3.53 11.06
CA ILE A 69 14.57 -3.04 10.35
C ILE A 69 14.21 -1.69 9.74
N ARG A 70 14.52 -0.61 10.49
CA ARG A 70 14.20 0.75 10.06
C ARG A 70 14.78 1.09 8.69
N LEU A 71 13.93 1.70 7.86
CA LEU A 71 14.25 2.18 6.52
C LEU A 71 14.29 3.72 6.53
N SER A 72 15.43 4.27 6.14
CA SER A 72 15.65 5.70 5.98
C SER A 72 15.56 6.08 4.50
N HIS A 73 14.79 7.12 4.19
CA HIS A 73 14.66 7.61 2.82
C HIS A 73 15.95 8.28 2.35
N CYS A 74 16.50 7.83 1.22
CA CYS A 74 17.71 8.40 0.65
C CYS A 74 17.36 9.61 -0.24
N THR A 75 17.60 10.82 0.26
CA THR A 75 17.33 12.08 -0.46
C THR A 75 18.57 12.62 -1.16
N SER A 76 19.76 12.24 -0.68
CA SER A 76 21.08 12.68 -1.13
C SER A 76 21.98 11.47 -1.41
N SER A 77 22.98 11.59 -2.29
CA SER A 77 23.93 10.50 -2.54
C SER A 77 24.79 10.18 -1.30
N ARG A 78 24.86 11.12 -0.35
CA ARG A 78 25.53 10.93 0.94
C ARG A 78 24.74 10.03 1.89
N ASP A 79 23.43 9.89 1.65
CA ASP A 79 22.52 9.06 2.43
C ASP A 79 22.59 7.59 1.96
N LEU A 80 23.11 7.34 0.75
CA LEU A 80 23.30 5.98 0.25
C LEU A 80 24.44 5.28 1.00
N PRO A 81 24.37 3.94 1.09
CA PRO A 81 25.48 3.16 1.59
C PRO A 81 26.80 3.45 0.93
N SER A 82 27.87 3.21 1.68
CA SER A 82 29.24 3.54 1.26
C SER A 82 29.62 2.96 -0.11
N ALA A 83 29.13 1.77 -0.44
CA ALA A 83 29.31 1.13 -1.74
C ALA A 83 28.57 1.82 -2.91
N HIS A 84 27.58 2.66 -2.63
CA HIS A 84 26.69 3.30 -3.60
C HIS A 84 26.74 4.84 -3.60
N ARG A 85 27.60 5.48 -2.81
CA ARG A 85 27.69 6.96 -2.69
C ARG A 85 27.98 7.71 -3.99
N ASN A 86 28.56 7.03 -4.98
CA ASN A 86 28.84 7.61 -6.30
C ASN A 86 27.62 7.59 -7.25
N ARG A 87 26.48 7.04 -6.80
CA ARG A 87 25.21 7.06 -7.52
C ARG A 87 24.37 8.26 -7.04
N PRO A 88 23.66 8.98 -7.91
CA PRO A 88 22.67 9.95 -7.47
C PRO A 88 21.58 9.24 -6.64
N PRO A 89 21.03 9.88 -5.58
CA PRO A 89 19.86 9.36 -4.87
C PRO A 89 18.66 9.37 -5.82
N THR A 90 17.92 8.26 -5.89
CA THR A 90 17.04 8.03 -7.03
C THR A 90 15.55 8.02 -6.72
N SER A 91 15.03 8.99 -5.94
CA SER A 91 13.60 9.34 -6.08
C SER A 91 13.35 9.75 -7.53
N ARG A 92 12.92 8.78 -8.34
CA ARG A 92 12.90 8.86 -9.79
C ARG A 92 11.49 8.54 -10.24
N TRP A 93 10.78 9.59 -10.59
CA TRP A 93 9.47 9.47 -11.17
C TRP A 93 9.56 9.26 -12.68
N ARG A 94 8.71 8.37 -13.18
CA ARG A 94 8.33 8.18 -14.58
C ARG A 94 6.80 8.06 -14.64
N PRO A 95 6.15 8.31 -15.80
CA PRO A 95 4.69 8.27 -15.91
C PRO A 95 3.97 7.03 -15.36
N GLY A 96 4.66 5.87 -15.27
CA GLY A 96 4.09 4.63 -14.74
C GLY A 96 4.75 4.12 -13.45
N SER A 97 5.71 4.83 -12.87
CA SER A 97 6.39 4.38 -11.65
C SER A 97 7.11 5.49 -10.89
N LEU A 98 7.21 5.33 -9.58
CA LEU A 98 8.10 6.10 -8.72
C LEU A 98 9.06 5.13 -8.05
N THR A 99 10.34 5.18 -8.42
CA THR A 99 11.39 4.40 -7.75
C THR A 99 11.99 5.24 -6.63
N THR A 100 12.27 4.61 -5.50
CA THR A 100 12.87 5.22 -4.31
C THR A 100 13.91 4.27 -3.73
N ASP A 101 15.08 4.80 -3.37
CA ASP A 101 16.11 4.06 -2.63
C ASP A 101 15.96 4.30 -1.13
N TRP A 102 16.17 3.23 -0.37
CA TRP A 102 16.08 3.18 1.08
C TRP A 102 17.40 2.66 1.65
N GLN A 103 17.81 3.21 2.79
CA GLN A 103 18.92 2.71 3.57
C GLN A 103 18.38 2.01 4.81
N THR A 104 18.83 0.77 5.03
CA THR A 104 18.58 0.04 6.28
C THR A 104 19.54 0.50 7.36
N HIS A 105 19.20 0.33 8.64
CA HIS A 105 20.11 0.63 9.75
C HIS A 105 21.46 -0.13 9.68
N GLY A 106 21.55 -1.24 8.94
CA GLY A 106 22.78 -2.01 8.68
C GLY A 106 23.66 -1.51 7.52
N ASP A 107 23.43 -0.30 7.01
CA ASP A 107 24.11 0.27 5.83
C ASP A 107 23.92 -0.56 4.54
N HIS A 108 22.75 -1.20 4.38
CA HIS A 108 22.37 -1.88 3.13
C HIS A 108 21.30 -1.09 2.37
N ALA A 109 21.39 -1.12 1.04
CA ALA A 109 20.43 -0.45 0.17
C ALA A 109 19.27 -1.39 -0.18
N ALA A 110 18.05 -0.90 -0.04
CA ALA A 110 16.85 -1.49 -0.60
C ALA A 110 16.25 -0.53 -1.63
N THR A 111 15.56 -1.06 -2.63
CA THR A 111 14.88 -0.23 -3.64
C THR A 111 13.40 -0.59 -3.68
N GLU A 112 12.57 0.44 -3.57
CA GLU A 112 11.13 0.35 -3.76
C GLU A 112 10.74 0.92 -5.12
N THR A 113 9.82 0.27 -5.81
CA THR A 113 9.14 0.81 -6.99
C THR A 113 7.65 0.85 -6.70
N LYS A 114 7.09 2.06 -6.65
CA LYS A 114 5.66 2.31 -6.48
C LYS A 114 5.00 2.45 -7.85
N GLN A 115 3.86 1.80 -8.05
CA GLN A 115 3.07 1.87 -9.29
C GLN A 115 1.58 1.89 -9.00
N VAL A 116 0.79 2.41 -9.94
CA VAL A 116 -0.64 2.08 -10.06
C VAL A 116 -0.78 1.25 -11.33
N LEU A 117 -1.20 0.00 -11.17
CA LEU A 117 -1.42 -0.96 -12.24
C LEU A 117 -2.92 -0.96 -12.62
N PRO A 118 -3.27 -1.40 -13.84
CA PRO A 118 -4.67 -1.62 -14.22
C PRO A 118 -5.41 -2.57 -13.26
N GLY A 119 -6.72 -2.39 -13.14
CA GLY A 119 -7.57 -3.12 -12.21
C GLY A 119 -7.59 -2.51 -10.80
N GLY A 120 -7.25 -1.24 -10.69
CA GLY A 120 -7.25 -0.47 -9.45
C GLY A 120 -6.22 -0.93 -8.43
N VAL A 121 -5.04 -1.38 -8.89
CA VAL A 121 -4.02 -1.96 -8.02
C VAL A 121 -2.91 -0.96 -7.74
N LEU A 122 -2.78 -0.55 -6.48
CA LEU A 122 -1.60 0.15 -5.97
C LEU A 122 -0.54 -0.90 -5.61
N GLU A 123 0.66 -0.78 -6.17
CA GLU A 123 1.75 -1.72 -5.93
C GLU A 123 2.98 -1.02 -5.36
N SER A 124 3.58 -1.66 -4.35
CA SER A 124 4.90 -1.36 -3.81
C SER A 124 5.79 -2.60 -3.99
N SER A 125 6.72 -2.54 -4.94
CA SER A 125 7.63 -3.62 -5.32
C SER A 125 9.03 -3.39 -4.76
N TRP A 126 9.62 -4.40 -4.13
CA TRP A 126 10.84 -4.29 -3.33
C TRP A 126 11.94 -5.20 -3.82
N LYS A 127 13.11 -4.60 -4.04
CA LYS A 127 14.38 -5.32 -4.16
C LYS A 127 15.14 -5.13 -2.85
N LEU A 128 15.29 -6.21 -2.11
CA LEU A 128 15.98 -6.24 -0.83
C LEU A 128 17.44 -6.72 -1.03
N PRO A 129 18.39 -6.24 -0.21
CA PRO A 129 19.77 -6.68 -0.30
C PRO A 129 19.92 -8.10 0.26
N HIS A 130 20.84 -8.90 -0.31
CA HIS A 130 21.12 -10.26 0.15
C HIS A 130 21.52 -10.37 1.63
N ALA A 131 22.04 -9.30 2.22
CA ALA A 131 22.36 -9.25 3.65
C ALA A 131 21.12 -9.40 4.56
N ILE A 132 19.93 -9.09 4.04
CA ILE A 132 18.66 -9.39 4.68
C ILE A 132 18.22 -10.76 4.14
N ALA A 133 18.74 -11.81 4.75
CA ALA A 133 18.55 -13.18 4.29
C ALA A 133 17.19 -13.76 4.69
N SER A 134 16.53 -13.19 5.69
CA SER A 134 15.32 -13.73 6.30
C SER A 134 14.53 -12.62 7.01
N GLY A 135 13.29 -12.92 7.39
CA GLY A 135 12.35 -11.98 8.01
C GLY A 135 11.08 -11.79 7.18
N HIS A 136 10.46 -10.63 7.31
CA HIS A 136 9.18 -10.35 6.66
C HIS A 136 9.14 -8.96 6.04
N LEU A 137 8.56 -8.88 4.84
CA LEU A 137 8.13 -7.62 4.26
C LEU A 137 6.62 -7.48 4.47
N VAL A 138 6.22 -6.47 5.24
CA VAL A 138 4.85 -6.36 5.74
C VAL A 138 4.17 -5.15 5.14
N ALA A 139 3.08 -5.33 4.41
CA ALA A 139 2.16 -4.23 4.15
C ALA A 139 1.19 -4.10 5.31
N PHE A 140 0.89 -2.86 5.69
CA PHE A 140 -0.12 -2.57 6.69
C PHE A 140 -0.91 -1.31 6.36
N THR A 141 -2.15 -1.26 6.82
CA THR A 141 -3.07 -0.13 6.67
C THR A 141 -3.94 0.04 7.90
N ALA A 142 -4.54 1.21 8.05
CA ALA A 142 -5.51 1.53 9.08
C ALA A 142 -6.77 2.11 8.43
N GLN A 143 -7.92 1.50 8.66
CA GLN A 143 -9.18 1.90 8.03
C GLN A 143 -10.18 2.34 9.10
N PRO A 144 -10.94 3.44 8.92
CA PRO A 144 -11.88 3.91 9.93
C PRO A 144 -12.96 2.86 10.21
N VAL A 145 -13.20 2.51 11.47
CA VAL A 145 -14.15 1.43 11.84
C VAL A 145 -15.54 1.67 11.25
N GLY A 146 -16.05 2.91 11.32
CA GLY A 146 -17.37 3.27 10.79
C GLY A 146 -17.49 3.23 9.25
N ALA A 147 -16.38 3.05 8.53
CA ALA A 147 -16.35 2.99 7.08
C ALA A 147 -16.04 1.58 6.53
N VAL A 148 -15.86 0.58 7.41
CA VAL A 148 -15.40 -0.77 7.05
C VAL A 148 -16.42 -1.82 7.43
N SER A 149 -16.64 -2.78 6.54
CA SER A 149 -17.41 -3.99 6.82
C SER A 149 -16.81 -5.20 6.10
N ASP A 150 -17.34 -6.39 6.35
CA ASP A 150 -16.99 -7.61 5.61
C ASP A 150 -15.48 -7.93 5.57
N VAL A 151 -14.76 -7.72 6.68
CA VAL A 151 -13.34 -8.08 6.76
C VAL A 151 -13.18 -9.60 6.68
N ARG A 152 -12.43 -10.09 5.69
CA ARG A 152 -12.24 -11.52 5.40
C ARG A 152 -10.76 -11.79 5.13
N ILE A 153 -10.22 -12.81 5.79
CA ILE A 153 -8.88 -13.30 5.52
C ILE A 153 -8.97 -14.36 4.42
N SER A 154 -8.13 -14.24 3.39
CA SER A 154 -8.02 -15.21 2.30
C SER A 154 -6.61 -15.80 2.24
N ASP A 155 -6.43 -16.81 1.39
CA ASP A 155 -5.10 -17.39 1.16
C ASP A 155 -4.09 -16.36 0.62
N GLN A 156 -4.57 -15.35 -0.10
CA GLN A 156 -3.74 -14.34 -0.76
C GLN A 156 -3.50 -13.09 0.10
N GLY A 157 -4.39 -12.81 1.06
CA GLY A 157 -4.36 -11.52 1.76
C GLY A 157 -5.55 -11.29 2.69
N VAL A 158 -5.94 -10.02 2.83
CA VAL A 158 -7.12 -9.58 3.59
C VAL A 158 -8.00 -8.72 2.70
N GLN A 159 -9.28 -9.06 2.65
CA GLN A 159 -10.31 -8.36 1.90
C GLN A 159 -11.26 -7.64 2.86
N TRP A 160 -11.80 -6.49 2.47
CA TRP A 160 -12.84 -5.79 3.21
C TRP A 160 -13.67 -4.92 2.28
N LEU A 161 -14.87 -4.55 2.70
CA LEU A 161 -15.67 -3.53 2.05
C LEU A 161 -15.42 -2.20 2.74
N ARG A 162 -15.22 -1.15 1.94
CA ARG A 162 -15.08 0.22 2.41
C ARG A 162 -16.14 1.11 1.79
N THR A 163 -16.90 1.82 2.62
CA THR A 163 -17.77 2.90 2.15
C THR A 163 -17.00 4.22 2.19
N VAL A 164 -17.00 4.95 1.08
CA VAL A 164 -16.46 6.30 0.97
C VAL A 164 -17.54 7.25 0.49
N THR A 165 -17.56 8.45 1.07
CA THR A 165 -18.55 9.49 0.78
C THR A 165 -17.82 10.71 0.21
N ASP A 166 -18.30 11.24 -0.92
CA ASP A 166 -17.72 12.47 -1.47
C ASP A 166 -18.24 13.72 -0.75
N ARG A 167 -17.76 14.88 -1.22
CA ARG A 167 -18.19 16.19 -0.72
C ARG A 167 -19.67 16.50 -1.01
N ALA A 168 -20.29 15.82 -1.96
CA ALA A 168 -21.70 15.95 -2.30
C ALA A 168 -22.60 14.97 -1.51
N GLY A 169 -22.01 14.12 -0.65
CA GLY A 169 -22.73 13.11 0.11
C GLY A 169 -23.01 11.82 -0.67
N GLN A 170 -22.44 11.64 -1.87
CA GLN A 170 -22.57 10.42 -2.65
C GLN A 170 -21.66 9.34 -2.08
N GLU A 171 -22.26 8.20 -1.75
CA GLU A 171 -21.56 7.03 -1.26
C GLU A 171 -21.12 6.12 -2.41
N LEU A 172 -19.90 5.59 -2.28
CA LEU A 172 -19.36 4.54 -3.12
C LEU A 172 -18.85 3.43 -2.20
N ALA A 173 -19.37 2.22 -2.41
CA ALA A 173 -18.81 1.03 -1.80
C ALA A 173 -17.63 0.53 -2.65
N VAL A 174 -16.50 0.27 -2.02
CA VAL A 174 -15.26 -0.18 -2.66
C VAL A 174 -14.81 -1.45 -1.99
N GLU A 175 -14.69 -2.52 -2.76
CA GLU A 175 -14.06 -3.75 -2.31
C GLU A 175 -12.55 -3.58 -2.36
N MET A 176 -11.95 -3.76 -1.19
CA MET A 176 -10.54 -3.52 -0.93
C MET A 176 -9.86 -4.86 -0.66
N GLU A 177 -8.65 -5.05 -1.19
CA GLU A 177 -7.86 -6.25 -0.91
C GLU A 177 -6.38 -5.89 -0.76
N LEU A 178 -5.82 -6.19 0.40
CA LEU A 178 -4.37 -6.10 0.65
C LEU A 178 -3.76 -7.49 0.49
N TYR A 179 -2.76 -7.65 -0.38
CA TYR A 179 -2.18 -8.94 -0.73
C TYR A 179 -0.73 -8.83 -1.23
N GLY A 180 -0.07 -9.97 -1.38
CA GLY A 180 1.33 -10.05 -1.80
C GLY A 180 1.57 -10.70 -3.17
N SER A 181 2.83 -10.71 -3.62
CA SER A 181 3.28 -11.39 -4.84
C SER A 181 3.47 -12.90 -4.69
N CYS A 182 3.53 -13.39 -3.45
CA CYS A 182 3.68 -14.78 -3.09
C CYS A 182 2.74 -15.09 -1.91
N GLY A 183 2.70 -16.37 -1.50
CA GLY A 183 1.92 -16.79 -0.34
C GLY A 183 2.37 -16.03 0.91
N PRO A 184 1.47 -15.32 1.62
CA PRO A 184 1.83 -14.59 2.82
C PRO A 184 2.17 -15.57 3.95
N ALA A 185 3.20 -15.23 4.73
CA ALA A 185 3.55 -15.93 5.95
C ALA A 185 2.44 -15.78 7.00
N TRP A 186 1.86 -14.58 7.08
CA TRP A 186 0.71 -14.31 7.95
C TRP A 186 -0.13 -13.14 7.43
N ARG A 187 -1.38 -13.08 7.92
CA ARG A 187 -2.37 -12.04 7.63
C ARG A 187 -3.11 -11.72 8.94
N ARG A 188 -3.39 -10.45 9.21
CA ARG A 188 -4.10 -10.04 10.43
C ARG A 188 -5.00 -8.83 10.19
N ALA A 189 -6.07 -8.76 10.96
CA ALA A 189 -6.89 -7.56 11.12
C ALA A 189 -7.17 -7.37 12.63
N LEU A 190 -6.93 -6.18 13.17
CA LEU A 190 -7.09 -5.87 14.60
C LEU A 190 -7.73 -4.50 14.78
N PRO A 191 -8.70 -4.33 15.70
CA PRO A 191 -9.19 -3.02 16.08
C PRO A 191 -8.16 -2.27 16.94
N SER A 192 -8.17 -0.94 16.87
CA SER A 192 -7.36 -0.06 17.71
C SER A 192 -8.03 1.30 17.88
N GLU A 193 -7.92 1.88 19.07
CA GLU A 193 -8.41 3.24 19.38
C GLU A 193 -7.36 4.33 19.10
N GLY A 194 -6.14 3.95 18.69
CA GLY A 194 -5.02 4.85 18.42
C GLY A 194 -5.17 5.70 17.15
N GLY A 195 -4.12 6.41 16.76
CA GLY A 195 -4.08 7.16 15.49
C GLY A 195 -3.59 6.31 14.31
N ALA A 196 -4.01 6.65 13.10
CA ALA A 196 -3.52 6.00 11.87
C ALA A 196 -2.24 6.66 11.36
N PHE A 197 -1.09 6.00 11.53
CA PHE A 197 0.21 6.48 11.08
C PHE A 197 0.97 5.42 10.24
N PRO A 198 1.76 5.84 9.23
CA PRO A 198 2.63 4.93 8.47
C PRO A 198 3.92 4.64 9.25
N ASP A 199 3.77 4.11 10.46
CA ASP A 199 4.87 3.80 11.37
C ASP A 199 4.58 2.47 12.04
N TRP A 200 5.43 1.46 11.79
CA TRP A 200 5.22 0.11 12.31
C TRP A 200 5.12 0.09 13.83
N SER A 201 5.99 0.86 14.50
CA SER A 201 6.05 0.93 15.96
C SER A 201 4.79 1.48 16.62
N LEU A 202 3.92 2.12 15.85
CA LEU A 202 2.63 2.66 16.31
C LEU A 202 1.44 1.77 15.92
N THR A 203 1.70 0.61 15.30
CA THR A 203 0.66 -0.37 14.95
C THR A 203 0.38 -1.29 16.14
N PRO A 204 -0.85 -1.83 16.27
CA PRO A 204 -1.16 -2.86 17.27
C PRO A 204 -0.40 -4.17 17.03
N PHE A 205 0.20 -4.35 15.85
CA PHE A 205 0.98 -5.55 15.53
C PHE A 205 2.37 -5.54 16.17
N ALA A 206 2.92 -4.37 16.49
CA ALA A 206 4.26 -4.24 17.07
C ALA A 206 4.32 -4.62 18.57
N GLU A 207 3.18 -4.69 19.24
CA GLU A 207 3.10 -5.02 20.68
C GLU A 207 3.02 -6.54 20.94
N GLY A 208 2.78 -7.36 19.91
CA GLY A 208 2.68 -8.82 20.03
C GLY A 208 4.00 -9.54 19.72
N ASP A 209 4.19 -10.73 20.30
CA ASP A 209 5.31 -11.62 19.94
C ASP A 209 5.24 -11.94 18.44
N ALA A 210 6.08 -11.27 17.66
CA ALA A 210 6.24 -11.52 16.24
C ALA A 210 7.06 -12.81 15.96
N ALA A 211 7.27 -13.64 16.98
CA ALA A 211 8.00 -14.90 16.92
C ALA A 211 7.16 -16.15 17.30
N GLY A 212 5.86 -16.01 17.60
CA GLY A 212 5.00 -17.12 18.01
C GLY A 212 3.88 -17.41 17.02
N ASP A 213 3.65 -18.70 16.72
CA ASP A 213 2.62 -19.27 15.83
C ASP A 213 1.46 -18.31 15.54
N PHE A 214 1.47 -17.76 14.31
CA PHE A 214 0.52 -16.77 13.84
C PHE A 214 -0.79 -17.43 13.42
N ALA A 215 -1.53 -17.94 14.40
CA ALA A 215 -2.87 -18.45 14.19
C ALA A 215 -3.79 -17.33 13.67
N VAL A 216 -4.60 -17.70 12.68
CA VAL A 216 -5.71 -16.91 12.16
C VAL A 216 -6.71 -16.76 13.31
N ASP A 217 -6.85 -15.56 13.85
CA ASP A 217 -8.02 -15.27 14.67
C ASP A 217 -9.16 -14.96 13.68
N GLU A 218 -10.00 -15.97 13.40
CA GLU A 218 -11.09 -15.92 12.41
C GLU A 218 -12.25 -14.99 12.83
N THR A 219 -12.12 -14.23 13.93
CA THR A 219 -13.26 -13.50 14.49
C THR A 219 -12.92 -12.09 14.90
N THR A 220 -12.96 -11.18 13.93
CA THR A 220 -13.49 -9.83 14.17
C THR A 220 -14.70 -9.59 13.30
N ASN A 221 -15.84 -10.15 13.72
CA ASN A 221 -17.14 -9.55 13.40
C ASN A 221 -17.24 -8.24 14.20
N ALA A 222 -16.50 -7.22 13.78
CA ALA A 222 -16.76 -5.87 14.22
C ALA A 222 -18.14 -5.50 13.69
N SER A 223 -19.14 -5.60 14.55
CA SER A 223 -20.46 -5.06 14.23
C SER A 223 -20.30 -3.53 14.14
N PRO A 224 -20.84 -2.89 13.10
CA PRO A 224 -20.79 -1.43 12.96
C PRO A 224 -21.70 -0.80 14.02
N GLY A 225 -21.19 -0.57 15.22
CA GLY A 225 -21.88 0.12 16.30
C GLY A 225 -20.87 0.89 17.16
N ASP A 226 -20.99 2.21 17.21
CA ASP A 226 -20.34 3.21 18.09
C ASP A 226 -18.82 3.14 18.34
N HIS A 227 -18.09 2.26 17.68
CA HIS A 227 -16.64 2.15 17.84
C HIS A 227 -15.91 3.32 17.15
N ILE A 228 -15.37 4.22 17.97
CA ILE A 228 -14.37 5.20 17.54
C ILE A 228 -13.04 4.47 17.40
N GLY A 229 -12.38 4.57 16.25
CA GLY A 229 -11.05 3.99 16.05
C GLY A 229 -10.80 3.50 14.64
N TRP A 230 -9.87 2.55 14.54
CA TRP A 230 -9.35 2.00 13.29
C TRP A 230 -9.35 0.48 13.31
N ILE A 231 -9.64 -0.12 12.15
CA ILE A 231 -9.28 -1.50 11.84
C ILE A 231 -7.91 -1.47 11.16
N TRP A 232 -6.89 -1.97 11.86
CA TRP A 232 -5.58 -2.21 11.27
C TRP A 232 -5.57 -3.52 10.54
N ILE A 233 -5.00 -3.55 9.34
CA ILE A 233 -4.92 -4.73 8.48
C ILE A 233 -3.46 -4.88 8.06
N ALA A 234 -2.92 -6.09 8.12
CA ALA A 234 -1.55 -6.37 7.71
C ALA A 234 -1.40 -7.71 6.99
N VAL A 235 -0.49 -7.74 6.03
CA VAL A 235 -0.08 -8.93 5.26
C VAL A 235 1.44 -8.97 5.20
N ALA A 236 2.02 -10.11 5.59
CA ALA A 236 3.46 -10.30 5.59
C ALA A 236 3.88 -11.33 4.56
N LEU A 237 4.85 -10.95 3.73
CA LEU A 237 5.54 -11.86 2.83
C LEU A 237 6.84 -12.33 3.46
N PRO A 238 7.17 -13.63 3.38
CA PRO A 238 8.46 -14.11 3.83
C PRO A 238 9.56 -13.51 2.93
N VAL A 239 10.60 -12.98 3.56
CA VAL A 239 11.84 -12.63 2.87
C VAL A 239 12.65 -13.91 2.74
N ALA A 240 12.82 -14.38 1.51
CA ALA A 240 13.63 -15.56 1.23
C ALA A 240 14.98 -15.14 0.64
N PRO A 241 16.08 -15.80 1.04
CA PRO A 241 17.39 -15.55 0.48
C PRO A 241 17.48 -16.33 -0.83
N THR A 242 16.85 -15.86 -1.92
CA THR A 242 17.25 -16.10 -3.33
C THR A 242 16.10 -15.87 -4.31
N ASP A 243 16.28 -14.83 -5.11
CA ASP A 243 16.18 -14.71 -6.56
C ASP A 243 16.19 -13.19 -6.80
N ASP A 244 16.72 -12.67 -7.91
CA ASP A 244 16.58 -11.24 -8.28
C ASP A 244 15.10 -10.76 -8.42
N LYS A 245 14.14 -11.60 -8.03
CA LYS A 245 12.72 -11.34 -8.03
C LYS A 245 12.37 -10.36 -6.91
N ALA A 246 11.76 -9.26 -7.30
CA ALA A 246 11.18 -8.32 -6.36
C ALA A 246 9.98 -8.94 -5.63
N LEU A 247 9.85 -8.66 -4.34
CA LEU A 247 8.62 -8.91 -3.58
C LEU A 247 7.67 -7.74 -3.79
N ALA A 248 6.40 -8.00 -4.10
CA ALA A 248 5.42 -6.93 -4.28
C ALA A 248 4.28 -7.03 -3.28
N LEU A 249 3.97 -5.89 -2.66
CA LEU A 249 2.81 -5.71 -1.79
C LEU A 249 1.79 -4.82 -2.51
N ARG A 250 0.52 -5.20 -2.45
CA ARG A 250 -0.52 -4.63 -3.31
C ARG A 250 -1.79 -4.32 -2.54
N LEU A 251 -2.43 -3.21 -2.90
CA LEU A 251 -3.79 -2.86 -2.51
C LEU A 251 -4.65 -2.74 -3.77
N ARG A 252 -5.66 -3.60 -3.91
CA ARG A 252 -6.65 -3.52 -4.99
C ARG A 252 -7.88 -2.76 -4.52
N LEU A 253 -8.43 -1.92 -5.40
CA LEU A 253 -9.62 -1.11 -5.21
C LEU A 253 -10.62 -1.45 -6.31
N THR A 254 -11.74 -2.09 -5.96
CA THR A 254 -12.78 -2.47 -6.92
C THR A 254 -14.09 -1.77 -6.56
N PRO A 255 -14.53 -0.75 -7.33
CA PRO A 255 -15.78 -0.07 -7.05
C PRO A 255 -16.96 -1.03 -7.25
N ARG A 256 -17.85 -1.11 -6.25
CA ARG A 256 -19.15 -1.76 -6.37
C ARG A 256 -20.15 -0.72 -6.83
N LEU A 257 -20.34 -0.65 -8.14
CA LEU A 257 -21.40 0.17 -8.71
C LEU A 257 -22.74 -0.51 -8.42
N SER A 258 -23.57 0.13 -7.59
CA SER A 258 -24.97 -0.26 -7.50
C SER A 258 -25.59 -0.21 -8.90
N PRO A 259 -26.43 -1.19 -9.29
CA PRO A 259 -27.19 -1.05 -10.52
C PRO A 259 -27.98 0.26 -10.46
N PRO A 260 -28.11 1.00 -11.58
CA PRO A 260 -28.92 2.20 -11.59
C PRO A 260 -30.32 1.84 -11.10
N SER A 261 -30.82 2.59 -10.11
CA SER A 261 -32.18 2.46 -9.60
C SER A 261 -33.11 2.46 -10.81
N GLN A 262 -33.86 1.36 -11.02
CA GLN A 262 -34.86 1.35 -12.09
C GLN A 262 -35.80 2.54 -11.85
N PRO A 263 -36.10 3.35 -12.87
CA PRO A 263 -37.11 4.39 -12.72
C PRO A 263 -38.40 3.72 -12.27
N GLU A 264 -38.94 4.20 -11.16
CA GLU A 264 -40.18 3.72 -10.56
C GLU A 264 -41.25 3.68 -11.65
N ALA A 265 -41.78 2.50 -11.94
CA ALA A 265 -42.79 2.35 -12.98
C ALA A 265 -43.98 3.24 -12.63
N PRO A 266 -44.51 4.03 -13.59
CA PRO A 266 -45.66 4.88 -13.30
C PRO A 266 -46.81 4.02 -12.76
N PRO A 267 -47.58 4.52 -11.77
CA PRO A 267 -48.68 3.76 -11.20
C PRO A 267 -49.67 3.36 -12.30
N PRO A 268 -50.30 2.17 -12.19
CA PRO A 268 -51.27 1.73 -13.18
C PRO A 268 -52.42 2.73 -13.30
N PRO A 269 -52.95 2.96 -14.51
CA PRO A 269 -54.13 3.82 -14.68
C PRO A 269 -55.33 3.20 -13.95
N ASN A 270 -56.09 4.06 -13.25
CA ASN A 270 -57.37 3.73 -12.61
C ASN A 270 -58.44 3.30 -13.61
#